data_AF-A0A524Q3F5-F1
#
_entry.id   AF-A0A524Q3F5-F1
#
_cell.length_a   1.000
_cell.length_b   1.000
_cell.length_c   1.000
_cell.angle_alpha   90.00
_cell.angle_beta   90.00
_cell.angle_gamma   90.00
#
_symmetry.space_group_name_H-M   'P 1'
#
loop_
_entity.id
_entity.type
_entity.pdbx_description
1 polymer ?
#
loop_
_entity_poly.entity_id
_entity_poly.type
_entity_poly.pdbx_seq_one_letter_code
_entity_poly.pdbx_strand_id
1 'polypeptide(L)'
;MILKPIIDKYRESEEFRPLPGLLSSGPGGALIEGITPASFPMICAALFHDAPGQMIVVTEHFQEMNETYLDLSAMVDESVLFLFPPWET
;
A
#
# COMPACT_ATOMS: atom_id res chain seq x y z
N MET A 1 -1.10 -12.94 8.88
CA MET A 1 -0.53 -11.56 8.99
C MET A 1 -1.08 -10.95 10.25
N ILE A 2 -0.22 -10.46 11.14
CA ILE A 2 -0.62 -10.04 12.49
C ILE A 2 -1.48 -8.77 12.50
N LEU A 3 -1.30 -7.89 11.50
CA LEU A 3 -2.02 -6.61 11.41
C LEU A 3 -3.17 -6.62 10.39
N LYS A 4 -3.49 -7.76 9.76
CA LYS A 4 -4.65 -7.87 8.83
C LYS A 4 -5.94 -7.29 9.42
N PRO A 5 -6.33 -7.60 10.67
CA PRO A 5 -7.60 -7.12 11.21
C PRO A 5 -7.68 -5.60 11.32
N ILE A 6 -6.54 -4.90 11.46
CA ILE A 6 -6.49 -3.44 11.48
C ILE A 6 -6.75 -2.89 10.08
N ILE A 7 -6.18 -3.52 9.05
CA ILE A 7 -6.43 -3.16 7.66
C ILE A 7 -7.88 -3.40 7.26
N ASP A 8 -8.47 -4.51 7.67
CA ASP A 8 -9.87 -4.81 7.39
C ASP A 8 -10.79 -3.73 8.01
N LYS A 9 -10.51 -3.30 9.25
CA LYS A 9 -11.23 -2.18 9.89
C LYS A 9 -11.02 -0.84 9.19
N TYR A 10 -9.79 -0.55 8.75
CA TYR A 10 -9.49 0.69 8.04
C TYR A 10 -10.24 0.77 6.71
N ARG A 11 -10.39 -0.36 6.00
CA ARG A 11 -11.17 -0.41 4.75
C ARG A 11 -12.65 -0.08 4.94
N GLU A 12 -13.18 -0.30 6.14
CA GLU A 12 -14.57 0.06 6.50
C GLU A 12 -14.72 1.54 6.89
N SER A 13 -13.61 2.27 7.05
CA SER A 13 -13.61 3.65 7.54
C SER A 13 -14.05 4.66 6.47
N GLU A 14 -14.52 5.83 6.93
CA GLU A 14 -14.95 6.92 6.05
C GLU A 14 -13.77 7.50 5.25
N GLU A 15 -12.56 7.46 5.81
CA GLU A 15 -11.34 7.94 5.18
C GLU A 15 -10.92 7.07 3.99
N PHE A 16 -11.12 5.74 4.06
CA PHE A 16 -10.77 4.83 2.98
C PHE A 16 -11.83 4.75 1.89
N ARG A 17 -13.11 4.86 2.24
CA ARG A 17 -14.26 4.70 1.32
C ARG A 17 -14.15 5.44 -0.02
N PRO A 18 -13.64 6.69 -0.12
CA PRO A 18 -13.53 7.37 -1.41
C PRO A 18 -12.37 6.86 -2.29
N LEU A 19 -11.35 6.21 -1.73
CA LEU A 19 -10.11 5.88 -2.44
C LEU A 19 -10.31 4.94 -3.65
N PRO A 20 -11.06 3.83 -3.57
CA PRO A 20 -11.26 2.95 -4.74
C PRO A 20 -11.97 3.67 -5.90
N GLY A 21 -12.90 4.56 -5.57
CA GLY A 21 -13.60 5.40 -6.55
C GLY A 21 -12.66 6.39 -7.23
N LEU A 22 -11.79 7.07 -6.46
CA LEU A 22 -10.79 7.99 -6.99
C LEU A 22 -9.82 7.30 -7.95
N LEU A 23 -9.37 6.09 -7.63
CA LEU A 23 -8.48 5.30 -8.49
C LEU A 23 -9.14 4.84 -9.80
N SER A 24 -10.46 4.70 -9.80
CA SER A 24 -11.24 4.32 -10.98
C SER A 24 -11.59 5.51 -11.88
N SER A 25 -11.36 6.74 -11.41
CA SER A 25 -11.84 7.99 -12.01
C SER A 25 -10.86 8.59 -13.03
N GLY A 26 -10.67 7.92 -14.16
CA GLY A 26 -10.07 8.51 -15.36
C GLY A 26 -8.53 8.56 -15.42
N PRO A 27 -7.96 9.11 -16.52
CA PRO A 27 -6.58 8.89 -16.93
C PRO A 27 -5.51 9.60 -16.08
N GLY A 28 -5.90 10.33 -15.02
CA GLY A 28 -4.99 11.17 -14.22
C GLY A 28 -4.48 10.55 -12.92
N GLY A 29 -5.02 9.39 -12.50
CA GLY A 29 -4.72 8.81 -11.19
C GLY A 29 -5.30 9.64 -10.03
N ALA A 30 -4.92 9.30 -8.81
CA ALA A 30 -5.34 9.98 -7.58
C ALA A 30 -4.11 10.47 -6.80
N LEU A 31 -4.22 11.66 -6.21
CA LEU A 31 -3.21 12.20 -5.30
C LEU A 31 -3.77 12.17 -3.87
N ILE A 32 -2.99 11.61 -2.94
CA ILE A 32 -3.32 11.58 -1.52
C ILE A 32 -2.32 12.48 -0.79
N GLU A 33 -2.79 13.56 -0.20
CA GLU A 33 -1.97 14.54 0.53
C GLU A 33 -2.28 14.51 2.04
N GLY A 34 -1.38 15.06 2.86
CA GLY A 34 -1.61 15.24 4.29
C GLY A 34 -1.54 13.95 5.12
N ILE A 35 -0.95 12.88 4.58
CA ILE A 35 -0.72 11.63 5.31
C ILE A 35 0.61 11.67 6.06
N THR A 36 0.67 10.98 7.19
CA THR A 36 1.97 10.66 7.82
C THR A 36 2.68 9.60 6.97
N PRO A 37 4.02 9.64 6.85
CA PRO A 37 4.78 8.62 6.10
C PRO A 37 4.47 7.19 6.56
N ALA A 38 4.24 6.99 7.87
CA ALA A 38 3.90 5.68 8.44
C ALA A 38 2.54 5.13 7.96
N SER A 39 1.66 5.97 7.42
CA SER A 39 0.39 5.54 6.84
C SER A 39 0.53 4.97 5.43
N PHE A 40 1.64 5.21 4.74
CA PHE A 40 1.83 4.77 3.36
C PHE A 40 1.70 3.25 3.19
N PRO A 41 2.41 2.38 3.94
CA PRO A 41 2.27 0.94 3.82
C PRO A 41 0.85 0.45 4.18
N MET A 42 0.20 1.12 5.13
CA MET A 42 -1.17 0.82 5.56
C MET A 42 -2.18 1.08 4.43
N ILE A 43 -2.04 2.21 3.73
CA ILE A 43 -2.87 2.56 2.56
C ILE A 43 -2.63 1.57 1.43
N CYS A 44 -1.37 1.24 1.13
CA CYS A 44 -1.02 0.24 0.11
C CYS A 44 -1.64 -1.12 0.43
N ALA A 45 -1.53 -1.61 1.67
CA ALA A 45 -2.13 -2.87 2.09
C ALA A 45 -3.66 -2.85 1.96
N ALA A 46 -4.31 -1.75 2.35
CA ALA A 46 -5.76 -1.61 2.25
C ALA A 46 -6.24 -1.63 0.80
N LEU A 47 -5.55 -0.91 -0.10
CA LEU A 47 -5.81 -0.93 -1.53
C LEU A 47 -5.57 -2.31 -2.16
N PHE A 48 -4.52 -3.02 -1.73
CA PHE A 48 -4.19 -4.36 -2.21
C PHE A 48 -5.27 -5.38 -1.82
N HIS A 49 -5.83 -5.28 -0.61
CA HIS A 49 -6.94 -6.14 -0.16
C HIS A 49 -8.30 -5.76 -0.77
N ASP A 50 -8.42 -4.56 -1.35
CA ASP A 50 -9.67 -4.04 -1.91
C ASP A 50 -9.82 -4.28 -3.42
N ALA A 51 -8.75 -4.05 -4.19
CA ALA A 51 -8.78 -4.14 -5.63
C ALA A 51 -8.20 -5.49 -6.13
N PRO A 52 -8.90 -6.23 -7.01
CA PRO A 52 -8.32 -7.39 -7.67
C PRO A 52 -7.25 -6.94 -8.67
N GLY A 53 -5.98 -7.24 -8.40
CA GLY A 53 -4.89 -6.92 -9.33
C GLY A 53 -3.50 -7.02 -8.73
N GLN A 54 -2.49 -6.85 -9.58
CA GLN A 54 -1.11 -6.64 -9.15
C GLN A 54 -0.90 -5.16 -8.82
N MET A 55 -0.16 -4.90 -7.74
CA MET A 55 0.20 -3.55 -7.32
C MET A 55 1.70 -3.38 -7.39
N ILE A 56 2.14 -2.25 -7.95
CA ILE A 56 3.53 -1.80 -7.86
C ILE A 56 3.56 -0.66 -6.86
N VAL A 57 4.36 -0.82 -5.81
CA VAL A 57 4.62 0.22 -4.80
C VAL A 57 6.02 0.75 -5.07
N VAL A 58 6.15 2.06 -5.21
CA VAL A 58 7.42 2.75 -5.49
C VAL A 58 7.74 3.68 -4.34
N THR A 59 8.97 3.60 -3.84
CA THR A 59 9.53 4.51 -2.82
C THR A 59 10.71 5.27 -3.41
N GLU A 60 11.16 6.34 -2.75
CA GLU A 60 12.22 7.18 -3.29
C GLU A 60 13.58 6.47 -3.23
N HIS A 61 13.83 5.74 -2.14
CA HIS A 61 15.12 5.12 -1.86
C HIS A 61 14.99 3.65 -1.42
N PHE A 62 16.10 2.91 -1.52
CA PHE A 62 16.18 1.51 -1.12
C PHE A 62 15.88 1.27 0.36
N GLN A 63 16.26 2.22 1.23
CA GLN A 63 15.94 2.12 2.65
C GLN A 63 14.42 2.13 2.89
N GLU A 64 13.72 3.11 2.32
CA GLU A 64 12.26 3.23 2.43
C GLU A 64 11.54 2.01 1.83
N MET A 65 12.09 1.44 0.76
CA MET A 65 11.55 0.22 0.14
C MET A 65 11.60 -0.96 1.12
N ASN A 66 12.72 -1.14 1.82
CA ASN A 66 12.86 -2.22 2.81
C ASN A 66 11.95 -1.98 4.02
N GLU A 67 11.87 -0.76 4.52
CA GLU A 67 10.96 -0.39 5.63
C GLU A 67 9.50 -0.66 5.23
N THR A 68 9.10 -0.20 4.04
CA THR A 68 7.76 -0.44 3.48
C THR A 68 7.47 -1.93 3.31
N TYR A 69 8.44 -2.72 2.84
CA TYR A 69 8.29 -4.17 2.71
C TYR A 69 8.08 -4.86 4.06
N LEU A 70 8.86 -4.49 5.08
CA LEU A 70 8.71 -5.03 6.43
C LEU A 70 7.32 -4.71 6.99
N ASP A 71 6.86 -3.48 6.83
CA ASP A 71 5.51 -3.08 7.26
C ASP A 71 4.43 -3.86 6.50
N LEU A 72 4.55 -3.96 5.16
CA LEU A 72 3.62 -4.72 4.34
C LEU A 72 3.60 -6.20 4.73
N SER A 73 4.71 -6.83 5.08
CA SER A 73 4.76 -8.24 5.49
C SER A 73 3.92 -8.53 6.76
N ALA A 74 3.69 -7.51 7.59
CA ALA A 74 2.82 -7.62 8.76
C ALA A 74 1.31 -7.56 8.39
N MET A 75 0.98 -7.07 7.20
CA MET A 75 -0.37 -6.70 6.72
C MET A 75 -0.83 -7.44 5.45
N VAL A 76 0.11 -7.96 4.66
CA VAL A 76 -0.06 -8.66 3.38
C VAL A 76 0.76 -9.97 3.44
N ASP A 77 0.29 -11.01 2.75
CA ASP A 77 0.88 -12.34 2.84
C ASP A 77 2.26 -12.26 2.19
N GLU A 78 3.30 -12.64 2.92
CA GLU A 78 4.67 -12.51 2.43
C GLU A 78 4.91 -13.32 1.15
N SER A 79 4.13 -14.39 0.91
CA SER A 79 4.21 -15.19 -0.32
C SER A 79 3.79 -14.43 -1.59
N VAL A 80 3.13 -13.28 -1.45
CA VAL A 80 2.72 -12.42 -2.57
C VAL A 80 3.44 -11.06 -2.58
N LEU A 81 4.44 -10.88 -1.70
CA LEU A 81 5.27 -9.69 -1.67
C LEU A 81 6.62 -9.95 -2.34
N PHE A 82 7.02 -9.04 -3.22
CA PHE A 82 8.27 -9.14 -3.96
C PHE A 82 9.00 -7.81 -3.91
N LEU A 83 10.29 -7.85 -3.56
CA LEU A 83 11.18 -6.71 -3.65
C LEU A 83 11.85 -6.68 -5.03
N PHE A 84 11.94 -5.48 -5.61
CA PHE A 84 12.73 -5.25 -6.82
C PHE A 84 14.00 -4.48 -6.43
N PRO A 85 15.11 -5.18 -6.10
CA PRO A 85 16.32 -4.52 -5.62
C PRO A 85 16.97 -3.66 -6.71
N PRO A 86 17.69 -2.60 -6.33
CA PRO A 86 18.46 -1.79 -7.27
C PRO A 86 19.57 -2.65 -7.89
N TRP A 87 19.96 -2.31 -9.13
CA TRP A 87 21.13 -2.93 -9.75
C TRP A 87 22.40 -2.43 -9.08
N GLU A 88 23.25 -3.35 -8.63
CA GLU A 88 24.61 -3.06 -8.19
C GLU A 88 25.43 -2.66 -9.43
N THR A 89 25.67 -1.36 -9.61
CA THR A 89 26.61 -0.82 -10.60
C THR A 89 27.94 -0.47 -9.96
#